data_AF-X1EED3-F1
#
_entry.id   AF-X1EED3-F1
#
_cell.length_a   1.000
_cell.length_b   1.000
_cell.length_c   1.000
_cell.angle_alpha   90.00
_cell.angle_beta   90.00
_cell.angle_gamma   90.00
#
_symmetry.space_group_name_H-M   'P 1'
#
loop_
_entity.id
_entity.type
_entity.pdbx_description
1 polymer ?
#
loop_
_entity_poly.entity_id
_entity_poly.type
_entity_poly.pdbx_seq_one_letter_code
_entity_poly.pdbx_strand_id
1 'polypeptide(L)'
;HSQEVNVICKKYPNVYLAGYWWYAFYPIYIRRMLKERLEIVPANKISGFFSDAYVVEWSYGKLCLIRKELTRVLSEKVKEGYYSESYALEIAKLLLNQNPRNIYNLNKEKI
;
A
#
# COMPACT_ATOMS: atom_id res chain seq x y z
N HIS A 1 7.75 -14.23 -2.77
CA HIS A 1 8.64 -13.54 -1.81
C HIS A 1 7.90 -12.71 -0.75
N SER A 2 6.61 -12.35 -0.87
CA SER A 2 5.91 -11.55 0.16
C SER A 2 4.93 -12.35 1.05
N GLN A 3 4.61 -13.59 0.68
CA GLN A 3 3.53 -14.37 1.28
C GLN A 3 3.72 -14.64 2.78
N GLU A 4 4.90 -15.03 3.22
CA GLU A 4 5.20 -15.28 4.65
C GLU A 4 4.91 -14.05 5.50
N VAL A 5 5.40 -12.89 5.08
CA VAL A 5 5.18 -11.61 5.78
C VAL A 5 3.70 -11.22 5.75
N ASN A 6 2.97 -11.52 4.67
CA ASN A 6 1.52 -11.29 4.61
C ASN A 6 0.78 -12.16 5.63
N VAL A 7 1.16 -13.43 5.80
CA VAL A 7 0.55 -14.33 6.79
C VAL A 7 0.86 -13.87 8.22
N ILE A 8 2.10 -13.46 8.49
CA ILE A 8 2.48 -12.89 9.79
C ILE A 8 1.66 -11.64 10.08
N CYS A 9 1.56 -10.71 9.11
CA CYS A 9 0.76 -9.50 9.26
C CYS A 9 -0.73 -9.83 9.47
N LYS A 10 -1.28 -10.82 8.78
CA LYS A 10 -2.66 -11.28 9.01
C LYS A 10 -2.85 -11.79 10.44
N LYS A 11 -1.86 -12.52 10.98
CA LYS A 11 -1.95 -13.19 12.29
C LYS A 11 -1.81 -12.24 13.48
N TYR A 12 -0.87 -11.29 13.43
CA TYR A 12 -0.52 -10.47 14.60
C TYR A 12 -1.08 -9.05 14.48
N PRO A 13 -1.90 -8.56 15.44
CA PRO A 13 -2.61 -7.29 15.31
C PRO A 13 -1.68 -6.07 15.22
N ASN A 14 -0.49 -6.15 15.82
CA ASN A 14 0.52 -5.08 15.91
C ASN A 14 1.58 -5.12 14.79
N VAL A 15 1.44 -6.01 13.80
CA VAL A 15 2.34 -6.07 12.64
C VAL A 15 1.70 -5.37 11.45
N TYR A 16 2.44 -4.53 10.74
CA TYR A 16 1.98 -3.75 9.59
C TYR A 16 2.89 -3.96 8.39
N LEU A 17 2.37 -3.76 7.18
CA LEU A 17 3.17 -3.81 5.95
C LEU A 17 3.39 -2.40 5.42
N ALA A 18 4.62 -2.08 5.05
CA ALA A 18 4.95 -0.79 4.45
C ALA A 18 5.62 -0.97 3.09
N GLY A 19 5.11 -0.24 2.09
CA GLY A 19 5.72 0.00 0.78
C GLY A 19 6.33 -1.23 0.10
N TYR A 20 7.37 -0.97 -0.69
CA TYR A 20 8.08 -1.94 -1.52
C TYR A 20 9.56 -1.55 -1.49
N TRP A 21 10.40 -2.33 -0.82
CA TRP A 21 11.74 -1.86 -0.51
C TRP A 21 12.74 -2.22 -1.61
N TRP A 22 13.58 -1.25 -1.97
CA TRP A 22 14.77 -1.42 -2.80
C TRP A 22 14.50 -2.22 -4.09
N TYR A 23 15.02 -3.45 -4.20
CA TYR A 23 14.86 -4.31 -5.38
C TYR A 23 13.42 -4.80 -5.62
N ALA A 24 12.51 -4.61 -4.66
CA ALA A 24 11.08 -4.83 -4.87
C ALA A 24 10.38 -3.61 -5.52
N PHE A 25 11.06 -2.47 -5.67
CA PHE A 25 10.49 -1.24 -6.23
C PHE A 25 10.47 -1.25 -7.77
N TYR A 26 9.95 -2.32 -8.36
CA TYR A 26 9.68 -2.40 -9.80
C TYR A 26 8.20 -2.70 -10.03
N PRO A 27 7.60 -2.17 -11.12
CA PRO A 27 6.14 -2.26 -11.34
C PRO A 27 5.58 -3.68 -11.26
N ILE A 28 6.33 -4.67 -11.77
CA ILE A 28 5.92 -6.08 -11.74
C ILE A 28 5.78 -6.63 -10.31
N TYR A 29 6.74 -6.32 -9.44
CA TYR A 29 6.71 -6.78 -8.05
C TYR A 29 5.69 -5.99 -7.22
N ILE A 30 5.61 -4.67 -7.44
CA ILE A 30 4.63 -3.80 -6.80
C ILE A 30 3.21 -4.29 -7.07
N ARG A 31 2.86 -4.55 -8.34
CA ARG A 31 1.52 -5.08 -8.70
C ARG A 31 1.26 -6.43 -8.05
N ARG A 32 2.22 -7.37 -8.11
CA ARG A 32 2.06 -8.69 -7.50
C ARG A 32 1.83 -8.59 -5.99
N MET A 33 2.65 -7.79 -5.30
CA MET A 33 2.54 -7.59 -3.86
C MET A 33 1.24 -6.88 -3.47
N LEU A 34 0.78 -5.89 -4.25
CA LEU A 34 -0.51 -5.24 -4.06
C LEU A 34 -1.66 -6.23 -4.14
N LYS A 35 -1.70 -7.07 -5.19
CA LYS A 35 -2.70 -8.12 -5.35
C LYS A 35 -2.69 -9.08 -4.16
N GLU A 36 -1.54 -9.66 -3.83
CA GLU A 36 -1.39 -10.59 -2.70
C GLU A 36 -1.83 -9.96 -1.37
N ARG A 37 -1.42 -8.72 -1.09
CA ARG A 37 -1.72 -8.05 0.18
C ARG A 37 -3.20 -7.72 0.32
N LEU A 38 -3.86 -7.24 -0.75
CA LEU A 38 -5.29 -6.92 -0.73
C LEU A 38 -6.18 -8.16 -0.56
N GLU A 39 -5.70 -9.35 -0.92
CA GLU A 39 -6.40 -10.62 -0.69
C GLU A 39 -6.18 -11.18 0.72
N ILE A 40 -4.97 -11.05 1.26
CA ILE A 40 -4.56 -11.77 2.48
C ILE A 40 -4.70 -10.89 3.73
N VAL A 41 -4.38 -9.60 3.63
CA VAL A 41 -4.14 -8.72 4.76
C VAL A 41 -5.26 -7.67 4.86
N PRO A 42 -5.81 -7.41 6.06
CA PRO A 42 -6.74 -6.32 6.26
C PRO A 42 -6.18 -4.98 5.75
N ALA A 43 -6.97 -4.24 4.96
CA ALA A 43 -6.49 -3.05 4.26
C ALA A 43 -5.95 -1.97 5.20
N ASN A 44 -6.49 -1.84 6.42
CA ASN A 44 -6.05 -0.90 7.46
C ASN A 44 -4.62 -1.16 7.96
N LYS A 45 -4.00 -2.29 7.59
CA LYS A 45 -2.65 -2.67 8.00
C LYS A 45 -1.59 -2.43 6.94
N ILE A 46 -1.99 -1.91 5.79
CA ILE A 46 -1.13 -1.71 4.63
C ILE A 46 -0.82 -0.22 4.47
N SER A 47 0.43 0.17 4.67
CA SER A 47 0.96 1.43 4.19
C SER A 47 1.45 1.27 2.74
N GLY A 48 0.79 1.97 1.82
CA GLY A 48 1.00 1.82 0.38
C GLY A 48 2.32 2.38 -0.14
N PHE A 49 2.98 3.28 0.60
CA PHE A 49 4.18 3.96 0.14
C PHE A 49 5.09 4.46 1.27
N PHE A 50 6.39 4.29 1.06
CA PHE A 50 7.47 5.10 1.61
C PHE A 50 8.52 5.25 0.50
N SER A 51 9.26 6.35 0.46
CA SER A 51 10.10 6.65 -0.71
C SER A 51 11.48 6.00 -0.63
N ASP A 52 12.11 5.95 0.55
CA ASP A 52 13.53 5.61 0.72
C ASP A 52 14.39 6.32 -0.34
N ALA A 53 14.11 7.61 -0.52
CA ALA A 53 14.69 8.43 -1.57
C ALA A 53 15.74 9.36 -0.96
N TYR A 54 16.92 9.35 -1.57
CA TYR A 54 18.04 10.23 -1.18
C TYR A 54 17.86 11.68 -1.66
N VAL A 55 16.92 11.90 -2.60
CA VAL A 55 16.68 13.19 -3.25
C VAL A 55 15.17 13.41 -3.38
N VAL A 56 14.72 14.66 -3.24
CA VAL A 56 13.29 15.02 -3.13
C VAL A 56 12.50 14.69 -4.41
N GLU A 57 13.08 14.95 -5.58
CA GLU A 57 12.46 14.69 -6.89
C GLU A 57 12.14 13.21 -7.08
N TRP A 58 12.99 12.33 -6.54
CA TRP A 58 12.75 10.88 -6.59
C TRP A 58 11.53 10.47 -5.77
N SER A 59 11.26 11.14 -4.65
CA SER A 59 10.05 10.86 -3.86
C SER A 59 8.78 11.09 -4.67
N TYR A 60 8.75 12.16 -5.48
CA TYR A 60 7.62 12.45 -6.36
C TYR A 60 7.48 11.39 -7.46
N GLY A 61 8.55 11.09 -8.20
CA GLY A 61 8.52 10.08 -9.27
C GLY A 61 8.10 8.70 -8.77
N LYS A 62 8.63 8.29 -7.60
CA LYS A 62 8.26 7.03 -6.93
C LYS A 62 6.78 7.02 -6.52
N LEU A 63 6.25 8.12 -5.97
CA LEU A 63 4.84 8.22 -5.61
C LEU A 63 3.92 8.13 -6.84
N CYS A 64 4.27 8.79 -7.95
CA CYS A 64 3.53 8.68 -9.20
C CYS A 64 3.47 7.23 -9.70
N LEU A 65 4.59 6.50 -9.60
CA LEU A 65 4.63 5.09 -9.97
C LEU A 65 3.70 4.24 -9.08
N ILE A 66 3.75 4.41 -7.76
CA ILE A 66 2.87 3.68 -6.84
C ILE A 66 1.40 3.98 -7.11
N ARG A 67 1.03 5.24 -7.31
CA ARG A 67 -0.34 5.62 -7.64
C ARG A 67 -0.81 4.91 -8.91
N LYS A 68 0.02 4.89 -9.96
CA LYS A 68 -0.30 4.21 -11.22
C LYS A 68 -0.52 2.71 -11.04
N GLU A 69 0.37 2.02 -10.33
CA GLU A 69 0.24 0.57 -10.11
C GLU A 69 -0.90 0.21 -9.16
N LEU A 70 -1.16 1.05 -8.14
CA LEU A 70 -2.34 0.90 -7.26
C LEU A 70 -3.64 1.08 -8.03
N THR A 71 -3.76 2.14 -8.86
CA THR A 71 -4.94 2.35 -9.71
C THR A 71 -5.17 1.14 -10.61
N ARG A 72 -4.13 0.60 -11.26
CA ARG A 72 -4.26 -0.60 -12.10
C ARG A 72 -4.87 -1.79 -11.34
N VAL A 73 -4.30 -2.12 -10.18
CA VAL A 73 -4.78 -3.26 -9.36
C VAL A 73 -6.22 -3.03 -8.88
N LEU A 74 -6.54 -1.82 -8.43
CA LEU A 74 -7.90 -1.51 -7.97
C LEU A 74 -8.92 -1.51 -9.12
N SER A 75 -8.57 -0.95 -10.28
CA SER A 75 -9.42 -0.98 -11.47
C SER A 75 -9.67 -2.40 -11.97
N GLU A 76 -8.67 -3.28 -11.93
CA GLU A 76 -8.85 -4.70 -12.23
C GLU A 76 -9.88 -5.34 -11.28
N LYS A 77 -9.76 -5.09 -9.97
CA LYS A 77 -10.72 -5.60 -8.98
C LYS A 77 -12.14 -5.06 -9.15
N VAL A 78 -12.29 -3.81 -9.58
CA VAL A 78 -13.60 -3.23 -9.91
C VAL A 78 -14.17 -3.92 -11.15
N LYS A 79 -13.36 -4.08 -12.20
CA LYS A 79 -13.78 -4.74 -13.45
C LYS A 79 -14.20 -6.19 -13.23
N GLU A 80 -13.52 -6.90 -12.33
CA GLU A 80 -13.83 -8.29 -11.95
C GLU A 80 -15.04 -8.40 -11.01
N GLY A 81 -15.61 -7.27 -10.54
CA GLY A 81 -16.78 -7.25 -9.67
C GLY A 81 -16.48 -7.51 -8.18
N TYR A 82 -15.20 -7.62 -7.80
CA TYR A 82 -14.83 -7.77 -6.39
C TYR A 82 -15.08 -6.50 -5.58
N TYR A 83 -14.78 -5.33 -6.16
CA TYR A 83 -14.92 -4.03 -5.51
C TYR A 83 -15.91 -3.13 -6.26
N SER A 84 -16.64 -2.29 -5.53
CA SER A 84 -17.25 -1.10 -6.12
C SER A 84 -16.19 -0.03 -6.37
N GLU A 85 -16.48 0.92 -7.26
CA GLU A 85 -15.61 2.08 -7.47
C GLU A 85 -15.42 2.91 -6.19
N SER A 86 -16.50 3.10 -5.42
CA SER A 86 -16.45 3.80 -4.13
C SER A 86 -15.50 3.12 -3.14
N TYR A 87 -15.59 1.80 -3.01
CA TYR A 87 -14.73 1.04 -2.12
C TYR A 87 -13.27 1.04 -2.59
N ALA A 88 -13.02 0.95 -3.90
CA ALA A 88 -11.67 1.10 -4.45
C ALA A 88 -11.04 2.46 -4.09
N LEU A 89 -11.81 3.56 -4.16
CA LEU A 89 -11.35 4.89 -3.75
C LEU A 89 -11.06 4.96 -2.24
N GLU A 90 -11.87 4.33 -1.40
CA GLU A 90 -11.62 4.23 0.04
C GLU A 90 -10.33 3.48 0.34
N ILE A 91 -10.10 2.34 -0.31
CA ILE A 91 -8.85 1.57 -0.19
C ILE A 91 -7.65 2.42 -0.62
N ALA A 92 -7.75 3.19 -1.70
CA ALA A 92 -6.67 4.08 -2.12
C ALA A 92 -6.36 5.16 -1.06
N LYS A 93 -7.38 5.77 -0.46
CA LYS A 93 -7.22 6.76 0.63
C LYS A 93 -6.61 6.12 1.89
N LEU A 94 -7.02 4.91 2.24
CA LEU A 94 -6.47 4.15 3.35
C LEU A 94 -4.97 3.93 3.17
N LEU A 95 -4.58 3.30 2.06
CA LEU A 95 -3.19 2.90 1.81
C LEU A 95 -2.25 4.10 1.64
N LEU A 96 -2.69 5.17 0.96
CA LEU A 96 -1.82 6.30 0.62
C LEU A 96 -1.80 7.42 1.67
N ASN A 97 -2.73 7.44 2.62
CA ASN A 97 -2.84 8.56 3.56
C ASN A 97 -3.21 8.15 4.98
N GLN A 98 -4.35 7.49 5.19
CA GLN A 98 -4.88 7.28 6.53
C GLN A 98 -4.06 6.26 7.32
N ASN A 99 -3.71 5.13 6.70
CA ASN A 99 -2.90 4.08 7.32
C ASN A 99 -1.51 4.58 7.73
N PRO A 100 -0.70 5.20 6.84
CA PRO A 100 0.61 5.69 7.27
C PRO A 100 0.50 6.72 8.40
N ARG A 101 -0.50 7.62 8.37
CA ARG A 101 -0.74 8.56 9.46
C ARG A 101 -1.04 7.87 10.79
N ASN A 102 -1.88 6.83 10.78
CA ASN A 102 -2.22 6.08 11.97
C ASN A 102 -1.04 5.24 12.50
N ILE A 103 -0.34 4.53 11.61
CA ILE A 103 0.79 3.67 11.95
C ILE A 103 1.94 4.48 12.56
N TYR A 104 2.24 5.65 12.00
CA TYR A 104 3.31 6.53 12.48
C TYR A 104 2.84 7.59 13.49
N ASN A 105 1.59 7.50 13.98
CA ASN A 105 1.00 8.44 14.95
C ASN A 105 1.11 9.93 14.55
N LEU A 106 0.96 10.25 13.27
CA LEU A 106 1.11 11.60 12.72
C LEU A 106 -0.14 12.49 12.89
N ASN A 107 -1.24 11.93 13.42
CA ASN A 107 -2.49 12.67 13.65
C ASN A 107 -2.53 13.40 15.00
N LYS A 108 -1.51 13.24 15.85
CA LYS A 108 -1.42 13.99 17.10
C LYS A 108 -0.88 15.38 16.80
N GLU A 109 -1.56 16.43 17.28
CA GLU A 109 -0.98 17.76 17.33
C GLU A 109 0.36 17.68 18.09
N LYS A 110 1.38 18.35 17.58
CA LYS A 110 2.64 18.50 18.31
C LYS A 110 2.32 19.17 19.64
N ILE A 111 2.55 18.46 20.75
CA ILE A 111 2.61 19.05 22.09
C ILE A 111 3.72 20.10 22.10
#